data_AF-A0A3N5VE40-F1
#
_entry.id   AF-A0A3N5VE40-F1
#
_cell.length_a   1.000
_cell.length_b   1.000
_cell.length_c   1.000
_cell.angle_alpha   90.00
_cell.angle_beta   90.00
_cell.angle_gamma   90.00
#
_symmetry.space_group_name_H-M   'P 1'
#
loop_
_entity.id
_entity.type
_entity.pdbx_description
1 polymer ?
#
loop_
_entity_poly.entity_id
_entity_poly.type
_entity_poly.pdbx_seq_one_letter_code
_entity_poly.pdbx_strand_id
1 'polypeptide(L)'
;MRFAGRCSILLFVFAVCSPMGYTLAESSPTIETCPILPANNIWNTAIDHLPVDQNSSSYINTIGSNTGLHPDFGSGTWEGGPIGIPYNVVPGSQPKVNIIFDYSDESDPGPYPIPPDPQIEGGPDSTGDRHILVVDRDRCILY
;
A
#
# COMPACT_ATOMS: atom_id res chain seq x y z
N MET A 1 -13.41 -75.45 10.75
CA MET A 1 -12.41 -74.71 9.94
C MET A 1 -13.15 -73.75 9.03
N ARG A 2 -12.82 -72.45 9.11
CA ARG A 2 -13.14 -71.32 8.21
C ARG A 2 -14.57 -70.76 8.20
N PHE A 3 -14.71 -69.64 8.92
CA PHE A 3 -15.74 -68.61 8.78
C PHE A 3 -15.54 -67.80 7.50
N ALA A 4 -16.64 -67.43 6.85
CA ALA A 4 -16.68 -66.47 5.74
C ALA A 4 -16.45 -65.04 6.25
N GLY A 5 -15.59 -64.28 5.55
CA GLY A 5 -15.35 -62.86 5.81
C GLY A 5 -15.62 -62.05 4.54
N ARG A 6 -16.67 -61.22 4.57
CA ARG A 6 -16.96 -60.22 3.53
C ARG A 6 -15.96 -59.07 3.66
N CYS A 7 -15.28 -58.74 2.58
CA CYS A 7 -14.37 -57.60 2.49
C CYS A 7 -15.20 -56.35 2.12
N SER A 8 -15.55 -55.53 3.11
CA SER A 8 -16.08 -54.18 2.86
C SER A 8 -14.92 -53.25 2.53
N ILE A 9 -14.89 -52.75 1.29
CA ILE A 9 -13.99 -51.68 0.88
C ILE A 9 -14.59 -50.36 1.38
N LEU A 10 -14.05 -49.81 2.48
CA LEU A 10 -14.27 -48.42 2.84
C LEU A 10 -13.54 -47.54 1.81
N LEU A 11 -14.29 -46.79 1.02
CA LEU A 11 -13.76 -45.66 0.26
C LEU A 11 -13.33 -44.58 1.25
N PHE A 12 -12.04 -44.46 1.52
CA PHE A 12 -11.47 -43.25 2.11
C PHE A 12 -11.41 -42.18 1.02
N VAL A 13 -12.35 -41.23 1.05
CA VAL A 13 -12.22 -39.98 0.32
C VAL A 13 -11.11 -39.19 1.00
N PHE A 14 -9.90 -39.23 0.45
CA PHE A 14 -8.85 -38.29 0.80
C PHE A 14 -9.28 -36.90 0.31
N ALA A 15 -9.80 -36.07 1.20
CA ALA A 15 -9.91 -34.65 0.97
C ALA A 15 -8.49 -34.10 0.80
N VAL A 16 -8.07 -33.89 -0.44
CA VAL A 16 -6.83 -33.19 -0.75
C VAL A 16 -7.05 -31.73 -0.36
N CYS A 17 -6.57 -31.35 0.82
CA CYS A 17 -6.43 -29.96 1.21
C CYS A 17 -5.39 -29.36 0.26
N SER A 18 -5.85 -28.75 -0.83
CA SER A 18 -4.95 -27.98 -1.69
C SER A 18 -4.42 -26.83 -0.84
N PRO A 19 -3.09 -26.69 -0.66
CA PRO A 19 -2.57 -25.48 -0.04
C PRO A 19 -3.04 -24.32 -0.92
N MET A 20 -3.70 -23.34 -0.30
CA MET A 20 -3.93 -22.05 -0.92
C MET A 20 -2.53 -21.52 -1.28
N GLY A 21 -2.15 -21.67 -2.55
CA GLY A 21 -0.85 -21.23 -3.03
C GLY A 21 -0.83 -19.71 -2.97
N TYR A 22 -0.18 -19.16 -1.96
CA TYR A 22 0.19 -17.75 -1.98
C TYR A 22 1.25 -17.61 -3.07
N THR A 23 0.87 -17.07 -4.23
CA THR A 23 1.83 -16.60 -5.22
C THR A 23 2.53 -15.38 -4.62
N LEU A 24 3.74 -15.56 -4.09
CA LEU A 24 4.56 -14.42 -3.69
C LEU A 24 4.84 -13.58 -4.94
N ALA A 25 4.80 -12.25 -4.81
CA ALA A 25 5.23 -11.38 -5.89
C ALA A 25 6.69 -11.71 -6.23
N GLU A 26 6.96 -12.08 -7.48
CA GLU A 26 8.32 -12.46 -7.93
C GLU A 26 9.26 -11.25 -8.02
N SER A 27 8.71 -10.03 -8.04
CA SER A 27 9.45 -8.77 -8.06
C SER A 27 8.74 -7.67 -7.26
N SER A 28 9.51 -6.81 -6.60
CA SER A 28 8.98 -5.61 -5.94
C SER A 28 8.34 -4.68 -6.97
N PRO A 29 7.19 -4.05 -6.65
CA PRO A 29 6.74 -2.88 -7.39
C PRO A 29 7.83 -1.82 -7.40
N THR A 30 7.89 -1.02 -8.47
CA THR A 30 8.88 0.05 -8.59
C THR A 30 8.22 1.39 -8.87
N ILE A 31 8.81 2.46 -8.34
CA ILE A 31 8.61 3.82 -8.84
C ILE A 31 9.88 4.14 -9.62
N GLU A 32 9.75 4.36 -10.94
CA GLU A 32 10.89 4.36 -11.85
C GLU A 32 11.71 3.06 -11.69
N THR A 33 12.98 3.18 -11.33
CA THR A 33 13.90 2.08 -11.04
C THR A 33 13.98 1.70 -9.56
N CYS A 34 13.26 2.39 -8.68
CA CYS A 34 13.36 2.21 -7.24
C CYS A 34 12.35 1.19 -6.72
N PRO A 35 12.80 0.09 -6.08
CA PRO A 35 11.89 -0.89 -5.50
C PRO A 35 11.17 -0.32 -4.28
N ILE A 36 9.85 -0.46 -4.25
CA ILE A 36 8.99 -0.05 -3.13
C ILE A 36 8.65 -1.30 -2.32
N LEU A 37 9.26 -1.36 -1.13
CA LEU A 37 9.22 -2.50 -0.21
C LEU A 37 9.81 -3.80 -0.82
N PRO A 38 10.24 -4.76 0.01
CA PRO A 38 10.61 -6.09 -0.49
C PRO A 38 9.47 -6.77 -1.25
N ALA A 39 9.78 -7.59 -2.26
CA ALA A 39 8.77 -8.27 -3.08
C ALA A 39 7.83 -9.13 -2.24
N ASN A 40 8.35 -9.76 -1.18
CA ASN A 40 7.60 -10.56 -0.22
C ASN A 40 7.01 -9.76 0.95
N ASN A 41 6.99 -8.42 0.88
CA ASN A 41 6.34 -7.60 1.89
C ASN A 41 4.82 -7.82 1.84
N ILE A 42 4.17 -7.87 3.00
CA ILE A 42 2.73 -8.10 3.10
C ILE A 42 1.92 -7.07 2.30
N TRP A 43 2.39 -5.82 2.20
CA TRP A 43 1.75 -4.77 1.41
C TRP A 43 1.76 -5.03 -0.11
N ASN A 44 2.60 -5.96 -0.57
CA ASN A 44 2.66 -6.41 -1.97
C ASN A 44 1.82 -7.69 -2.21
N THR A 45 1.06 -8.15 -1.21
CA THR A 45 0.21 -9.35 -1.33
C THR A 45 -1.10 -9.00 -2.05
N ALA A 46 -1.37 -9.69 -3.16
CA ALA A 46 -2.67 -9.59 -3.82
C ALA A 46 -3.76 -10.19 -2.92
N ILE A 47 -4.83 -9.42 -2.66
CA ILE A 47 -5.93 -9.80 -1.76
C ILE A 47 -7.28 -9.99 -2.47
N ASP A 48 -7.34 -9.73 -3.77
CA ASP A 48 -8.54 -9.76 -4.61
C ASP A 48 -9.15 -11.17 -4.79
N HIS A 49 -8.40 -12.20 -4.44
CA HIS A 49 -8.84 -13.60 -4.45
C HIS A 49 -8.92 -14.24 -3.05
N LEU A 50 -8.64 -13.50 -1.98
CA LEU A 50 -8.71 -14.03 -0.63
C LEU A 50 -10.17 -14.17 -0.16
N PRO A 51 -10.49 -15.17 0.67
CA PRO A 51 -11.82 -15.31 1.23
C PRO A 51 -12.10 -14.13 2.16
N VAL A 52 -13.34 -13.64 2.14
CA VAL A 52 -13.79 -12.61 3.08
C VAL A 52 -13.66 -13.15 4.51
N ASP A 53 -13.10 -12.35 5.41
CA ASP A 53 -12.98 -12.71 6.83
C ASP A 53 -14.37 -12.96 7.45
N GLN A 54 -14.49 -13.99 8.29
CA GLN A 54 -15.76 -14.37 8.92
C GLN A 54 -16.36 -13.24 9.78
N ASN A 55 -15.53 -12.34 10.29
CA ASN A 55 -15.94 -11.19 11.09
C ASN A 55 -16.19 -9.92 10.26
N SER A 56 -16.05 -9.96 8.92
CA SER A 56 -16.19 -8.78 8.06
C SER A 56 -17.49 -8.02 8.30
N SER A 57 -18.63 -8.73 8.43
CA SER A 57 -19.92 -8.11 8.75
C SER A 57 -19.93 -7.40 10.10
N SER A 58 -19.24 -7.94 11.11
CA SER A 58 -19.10 -7.29 12.42
C SER A 58 -18.28 -6.01 12.30
N TYR A 59 -17.17 -6.03 11.55
CA TYR A 59 -16.34 -4.84 11.31
C TYR A 59 -17.14 -3.74 10.59
N ILE A 60 -17.86 -4.09 9.53
CA ILE A 60 -18.70 -3.16 8.77
C ILE A 60 -19.80 -2.57 9.67
N ASN A 61 -20.43 -3.38 10.53
CA ASN A 61 -21.45 -2.91 11.45
C ASN A 61 -20.89 -1.97 12.54
N THR A 62 -19.64 -2.18 12.97
CA THR A 62 -18.96 -1.25 13.90
C THR A 62 -18.62 0.09 13.25
N ILE A 63 -18.20 0.08 11.98
CA ILE A 63 -17.91 1.30 11.20
C ILE A 63 -19.20 2.06 10.83
N GLY A 64 -20.26 1.30 10.56
CA GLY A 64 -21.55 1.77 10.06
C GLY A 64 -21.74 1.40 8.60
N SER A 65 -22.61 0.43 8.35
CA SER A 65 -22.87 -0.11 7.01
C SER A 65 -23.46 0.89 6.01
N ASN A 66 -23.97 2.02 6.50
CA ASN A 66 -24.51 3.12 5.70
C ASN A 66 -23.64 4.38 5.77
N THR A 67 -22.48 4.31 6.43
CA THR A 67 -21.51 5.41 6.48
C THR A 67 -20.77 5.45 5.15
N GLY A 68 -20.87 6.55 4.42
CA GLY A 68 -20.07 6.76 3.21
C GLY A 68 -18.58 6.77 3.55
N LEU A 69 -17.75 6.18 2.68
CA LEU A 69 -16.30 6.31 2.79
C LEU A 69 -15.87 7.67 2.26
N HIS A 70 -14.86 8.27 2.88
CA HIS A 70 -14.12 9.38 2.29
C HIS A 70 -13.06 8.81 1.35
N PRO A 71 -13.20 8.94 0.02
CA PRO A 71 -12.24 8.37 -0.92
C PRO A 71 -11.02 9.27 -1.00
N ASP A 72 -10.08 9.11 -0.07
CA ASP A 72 -8.81 9.83 -0.06
C ASP A 72 -7.76 9.20 -1.00
N PHE A 73 -8.27 8.53 -2.05
CA PHE A 73 -7.49 7.90 -3.09
C PHE A 73 -8.00 8.43 -4.43
N GLY A 74 -7.11 9.02 -5.23
CA GLY A 74 -7.53 9.60 -6.48
C GLY A 74 -6.42 10.30 -7.24
N SER A 75 -6.76 10.73 -8.45
CA SER A 75 -6.00 11.67 -9.25
C SER A 75 -7.01 12.62 -9.92
N GLY A 76 -6.58 13.84 -10.25
CA GLY A 76 -7.45 14.87 -10.82
C GLY A 76 -7.89 15.90 -9.79
N THR A 77 -9.11 16.43 -9.93
CA THR A 77 -9.59 17.56 -9.13
C THR A 77 -10.85 17.23 -8.33
N TRP A 78 -10.88 17.62 -7.06
CA TRP A 78 -12.05 17.61 -6.17
C TRP A 78 -12.26 19.00 -5.58
N GLU A 79 -13.49 19.51 -5.64
CA GLU A 79 -13.85 20.87 -5.16
C GLU A 79 -12.95 22.01 -5.69
N GLY A 80 -12.36 21.82 -6.88
CA GLY A 80 -11.50 22.81 -7.52
C GLY A 80 -10.00 22.69 -7.22
N GLY A 81 -9.59 21.77 -6.34
CA GLY A 81 -8.18 21.48 -6.03
C GLY A 81 -7.77 20.05 -6.40
N PRO A 82 -6.46 19.75 -6.50
CA PRO A 82 -5.96 18.39 -6.64
C PRO A 82 -6.43 17.48 -5.48
N ILE A 83 -6.93 16.27 -5.79
CA ILE A 83 -7.29 15.27 -4.77
C ILE A 83 -6.11 14.33 -4.47
N GLY A 84 -5.97 13.93 -3.20
CA GLY A 84 -4.93 13.04 -2.70
C GLY A 84 -3.58 13.73 -2.52
N ILE A 85 -2.58 12.94 -2.12
CA ILE A 85 -1.22 13.42 -1.85
C ILE A 85 -0.31 13.07 -3.05
N PRO A 86 0.08 14.06 -3.88
CA PRO A 86 0.99 13.81 -5.00
C PRO A 86 2.43 13.57 -4.54
N TYR A 87 3.23 12.95 -5.40
CA TYR A 87 4.67 12.78 -5.19
C TYR A 87 5.48 13.33 -6.36
N ASN A 88 6.67 13.83 -6.06
CA ASN A 88 7.59 14.45 -7.01
C ASN A 88 8.76 13.50 -7.25
N VAL A 89 9.08 13.21 -8.51
CA VAL A 89 10.26 12.39 -8.85
C VAL A 89 11.40 13.28 -9.32
N VAL A 90 12.54 13.23 -8.64
CA VAL A 90 13.71 14.08 -8.93
C VAL A 90 14.97 13.24 -9.16
N PRO A 91 15.93 13.70 -9.98
CA PRO A 91 17.24 13.05 -10.04
C PRO A 91 18.04 13.29 -8.75
N GLY A 92 19.05 12.48 -8.49
CA GLY A 92 19.95 12.66 -7.36
C GLY A 92 20.80 13.93 -7.45
N SER A 93 20.84 14.59 -8.61
CA SER A 93 21.47 15.89 -8.79
C SER A 93 20.58 17.07 -8.40
N GLN A 94 19.33 16.85 -7.98
CA GLN A 94 18.43 17.91 -7.55
C GLN A 94 19.06 18.73 -6.40
N PRO A 95 19.23 20.06 -6.58
CA PRO A 95 19.73 20.91 -5.52
C PRO A 95 18.87 20.78 -4.27
N LYS A 96 19.53 20.61 -3.12
CA LYS A 96 18.87 20.49 -1.83
C LYS A 96 18.67 21.87 -1.20
N VAL A 97 17.56 22.04 -0.50
CA VAL A 97 17.21 23.24 0.25
C VAL A 97 17.18 22.95 1.75
N ASN A 98 17.56 23.94 2.55
CA ASN A 98 17.44 23.85 4.00
C ASN A 98 16.00 24.13 4.41
N ILE A 99 15.45 23.29 5.28
CA ILE A 99 14.12 23.46 5.87
C ILE A 99 14.30 23.71 7.36
N ILE A 100 13.50 24.64 7.89
CA ILE A 100 13.40 24.91 9.32
C ILE A 100 12.09 24.30 9.79
N PHE A 101 12.17 23.48 10.82
CA PHE A 101 11.02 22.80 11.40
C PHE A 101 10.59 23.47 12.69
N ASP A 102 9.28 23.56 12.91
CA ASP A 102 8.72 23.93 14.22
C ASP A 102 8.98 22.83 15.26
N TYR A 103 9.05 21.56 14.83
CA TYR A 103 9.31 20.37 15.65
C TYR A 103 10.56 19.63 15.15
N SER A 104 11.72 20.27 15.26
CA SER A 104 12.99 19.74 14.72
C SER A 104 13.47 18.45 15.39
N ASP A 105 13.02 18.17 16.61
CA ASP A 105 13.36 16.97 17.39
C ASP A 105 12.54 15.74 16.97
N GLU A 106 11.42 15.93 16.29
CA GLU A 106 10.62 14.88 15.66
C GLU A 106 10.89 14.74 14.14
N SER A 107 11.84 15.51 13.61
CA SER A 107 12.13 15.58 12.17
C SER A 107 13.54 15.09 11.85
N ASP A 108 13.70 14.44 10.69
CA ASP A 108 15.02 14.11 10.19
C ASP A 108 15.80 15.39 9.84
N PRO A 109 17.11 15.47 10.14
CA PRO A 109 17.90 16.61 9.73
C PRO A 109 18.01 16.73 8.20
N GLY A 110 17.77 17.93 7.67
CA GLY A 110 17.94 18.23 6.25
C GLY A 110 19.41 18.27 5.77
N PRO A 111 19.67 18.68 4.51
CA PRO A 111 18.75 19.34 3.58
C PRO A 111 17.95 18.39 2.67
N TYR A 112 16.90 18.91 2.03
CA TYR A 112 15.88 18.15 1.28
C TYR A 112 15.89 18.49 -0.22
N PRO A 113 15.70 17.52 -1.14
CA PRO A 113 15.73 17.76 -2.59
C PRO A 113 14.40 18.29 -3.15
N ILE A 114 13.81 19.30 -2.50
CA ILE A 114 12.53 19.88 -2.94
C ILE A 114 12.75 20.68 -4.24
N PRO A 115 12.04 20.36 -5.35
CA PRO A 115 12.15 21.13 -6.58
C PRO A 115 11.49 22.51 -6.44
N PRO A 116 11.82 23.50 -7.30
CA PRO A 116 11.27 24.85 -7.18
C PRO A 116 9.74 24.97 -7.34
N ASP A 117 9.13 24.02 -8.04
CA ASP A 117 7.68 23.96 -8.31
C ASP A 117 7.16 22.55 -8.01
N PRO A 118 7.11 22.13 -6.73
CA PRO A 118 6.68 20.80 -6.36
C PRO A 118 5.15 20.68 -6.48
N GLN A 119 4.68 19.47 -6.78
CA GLN A 119 3.30 19.11 -6.53
C GLN A 119 3.05 19.09 -5.02
N ILE A 120 1.97 19.76 -4.61
CA ILE A 120 1.55 19.94 -3.22
C ILE A 120 0.12 19.41 -3.10
N GLU A 121 -0.17 18.67 -2.04
CA GLU A 121 -1.54 18.27 -1.70
C GLU A 121 -2.49 19.47 -1.65
N GLY A 122 -3.64 19.36 -2.30
CA GLY A 122 -4.61 20.45 -2.41
C GLY A 122 -4.14 21.65 -3.26
N GLY A 123 -2.90 21.63 -3.77
CA GLY A 123 -2.30 22.70 -4.54
C GLY A 123 -1.62 23.79 -3.70
N PRO A 124 -0.88 24.72 -4.34
CA PRO A 124 -0.08 25.74 -3.65
C PRO A 124 -0.92 26.71 -2.81
N ASP A 125 -2.18 26.91 -3.17
CA ASP A 125 -3.11 27.81 -2.48
C ASP A 125 -4.01 27.07 -1.46
N SER A 126 -3.78 25.77 -1.21
CA SER A 126 -4.55 25.00 -0.24
C SER A 126 -4.46 25.62 1.16
N THR A 127 -5.61 25.75 1.83
CA THR A 127 -5.67 26.20 3.23
C THR A 127 -5.61 25.06 4.25
N GLY A 128 -5.67 23.81 3.80
CA GLY A 128 -5.57 22.60 4.63
C GLY A 128 -4.14 22.10 4.77
N ASP A 129 -4.01 20.78 4.92
CA ASP A 129 -2.73 20.10 4.84
C ASP A 129 -2.10 20.29 3.45
N ARG A 130 -0.76 20.32 3.44
CA ARG A 130 0.07 20.61 2.27
C ARG A 130 1.30 19.70 2.32
N HIS A 131 1.10 18.42 2.10
CA HIS A 131 2.19 17.46 2.01
C HIS A 131 2.96 17.62 0.68
N ILE A 132 4.29 17.49 0.77
CA ILE A 132 5.19 17.35 -0.38
C ILE A 132 5.94 16.03 -0.16
N LEU A 133 5.77 15.08 -1.07
CA LEU A 133 6.55 13.85 -1.11
C LEU A 133 7.56 13.94 -2.25
N VAL A 134 8.83 13.56 -2.00
CA VAL A 134 9.88 13.59 -3.03
C VAL A 134 10.63 12.26 -3.11
N VAL A 135 10.58 11.62 -4.27
CA VAL A 135 11.36 10.42 -4.59
C VAL A 135 12.63 10.83 -5.34
N ASP A 136 13.79 10.65 -4.72
CA ASP A 136 15.08 10.69 -5.40
C ASP A 136 15.29 9.35 -6.12
N ARG A 137 15.09 9.33 -7.45
CA ARG A 137 15.12 8.09 -8.25
C ARG A 137 16.52 7.49 -8.44
N ASP A 138 17.57 8.28 -8.24
CA ASP A 138 18.95 7.80 -8.42
C ASP A 138 19.49 7.19 -7.11
N ARG A 139 18.97 7.64 -5.96
CA ARG A 139 19.33 7.13 -4.63
C ARG A 139 18.30 6.20 -4.01
N CYS A 140 17.08 6.16 -4.56
CA CYS A 140 15.93 5.44 -4.03
C CYS A 140 15.62 5.79 -2.58
N ILE A 141 15.54 7.10 -2.32
CA ILE A 141 15.14 7.66 -1.02
C ILE A 141 13.84 8.44 -1.23
N LEU A 142 12.85 8.16 -0.37
CA LEU A 142 11.67 9.00 -0.20
C LEU A 142 11.97 10.04 0.89
N TYR A 143 11.71 11.30 0.56
CA TYR A 143 11.75 12.44 1.46
C TYR A 143 10.33 12.97 1.66
#